data_AF-A0A659UE32-F1
#
_entry.id   AF-A0A659UE32-F1
#
_cell.length_a   1.000
_cell.length_b   1.000
_cell.length_c   1.000
_cell.angle_alpha   90.00
_cell.angle_beta   90.00
_cell.angle_gamma   90.00
#
_symmetry.space_group_name_H-M   'P 1'
#
loop_
_entity.id
_entity.type
_entity.pdbx_description
1 polymer ?
#
loop_
_entity_poly.entity_id
_entity_poly.type
_entity_poly.pdbx_seq_one_letter_code
_entity_poly.pdbx_strand_id
1 'polypeptide(L)'
;LGVVVASAGWWLAAPVKLYAAALAQLGPGDAVRGKRIFYAGGCTSCHAKPGSQGDARLQLVGGLELKTPFGTFVPPNISQDPKDGIGAWSAEDL
;
A
#
# COMPACT_ATOMS: atom_id res chain seq x y z
N LEU A 1 8.69 25.39 30.34
CA LEU A 1 8.28 25.97 29.04
C LEU A 1 8.60 25.03 27.86
N GLY A 2 9.84 24.55 27.71
CA GLY A 2 10.24 23.67 26.59
C GLY A 2 9.43 22.39 26.43
N VAL A 3 9.10 21.69 27.52
CA VAL A 3 8.25 20.48 27.50
C VAL A 3 6.84 20.80 26.99
N VAL A 4 6.25 21.91 27.43
CA VAL A 4 4.90 22.32 27.02
C VAL A 4 4.86 22.62 25.53
N VAL A 5 5.87 23.33 25.01
CA VAL A 5 5.99 23.63 23.57
C VAL A 5 6.22 22.36 22.75
N ALA A 6 7.07 21.44 23.23
CA ALA A 6 7.32 20.17 22.55
C ALA A 6 6.06 19.28 22.51
N SER A 7 5.32 19.18 23.62
CA SER A 7 4.06 18.43 23.67
C SER A 7 2.98 19.04 22.78
N ALA A 8 2.85 20.38 22.76
CA ALA A 8 1.91 21.06 21.87
C ALA A 8 2.29 20.90 20.40
N GLY A 9 3.58 21.02 20.08
CA GLY A 9 4.10 20.81 18.73
C GLY A 9 3.88 19.38 18.24
N TRP A 10 4.15 18.38 19.08
CA TRP A 10 3.86 16.99 18.76
C TRP A 10 2.36 16.76 18.53
N TRP A 11 1.50 17.30 19.40
CA TRP A 11 0.06 17.12 19.27
C TRP A 11 -0.50 17.74 17.98
N LEU A 12 -0.01 18.92 17.58
CA LEU A 12 -0.41 19.57 16.32
C LEU A 12 0.12 18.85 15.07
N ALA A 13 1.28 18.22 15.16
CA ALA A 13 1.92 17.53 14.03
C ALA A 13 1.63 16.03 14.01
N ALA A 14 0.98 15.48 15.04
CA ALA A 14 0.73 14.05 15.14
C ALA A 14 -0.21 13.59 14.02
N PRO A 15 0.08 12.45 13.37
CA PRO A 15 -0.80 11.91 12.35
C PRO A 15 -2.12 11.44 12.98
N VAL A 16 -3.23 11.72 12.30
CA VAL A 16 -4.52 11.12 12.64
C VAL A 16 -4.47 9.65 12.26
N LYS A 17 -4.72 8.77 13.23
CA LYS A 17 -4.78 7.32 12.98
C LYS A 17 -6.20 6.92 12.58
N LEU A 18 -6.32 6.14 11.51
CA LEU A 18 -7.56 5.46 11.18
C LEU A 18 -7.60 4.14 11.94
N TYR A 19 -8.47 4.05 12.94
CA TYR A 19 -8.74 2.80 13.66
C TYR A 19 -9.81 1.95 12.92
N ALA A 20 -9.86 0.65 13.25
CA ALA A 20 -10.81 -0.29 12.64
C ALA A 20 -12.26 0.21 12.67
N ALA A 21 -12.67 0.85 13.77
CA ALA A 21 -14.01 1.39 13.90
C ALA A 21 -14.31 2.54 12.92
N ALA A 22 -13.32 3.36 12.52
CA ALA A 22 -13.50 4.38 11.49
C ALA A 22 -13.62 3.73 10.12
N LEU A 23 -12.76 2.76 9.83
CA LEU A 23 -12.71 2.08 8.54
C LEU A 23 -14.00 1.29 8.29
N ALA A 24 -14.52 0.61 9.31
CA ALA A 24 -15.81 -0.07 9.24
C ALA A 24 -16.98 0.86 8.87
N GLN A 25 -16.93 2.14 9.26
CA GLN A 25 -17.97 3.13 8.91
C GLN A 25 -17.92 3.58 7.44
N LEU A 26 -16.80 3.37 6.75
CA LEU A 26 -16.67 3.71 5.32
C LEU A 26 -17.43 2.72 4.42
N GLY A 27 -17.82 1.56 4.96
CA GLY A 27 -18.45 0.48 4.21
C GLY A 27 -17.47 -0.27 3.32
N PRO A 28 -17.96 -1.25 2.53
CA PRO A 28 -17.10 -2.03 1.65
C PRO A 28 -16.51 -1.16 0.54
N GLY A 29 -15.27 -1.48 0.15
CA GLY A 29 -14.63 -0.88 -1.02
C GLY A 29 -15.40 -1.18 -2.31
N ASP A 30 -15.26 -0.29 -3.30
CA ASP A 30 -15.83 -0.45 -4.63
C ASP A 30 -14.74 -0.86 -5.61
N ALA A 31 -14.78 -2.09 -6.09
CA ALA A 31 -13.77 -2.64 -6.99
C ALA A 31 -13.73 -1.94 -8.37
N VAL A 32 -14.85 -1.37 -8.85
CA VAL A 32 -14.89 -0.63 -10.12
C VAL A 32 -14.13 0.69 -9.98
N ARG A 33 -14.35 1.41 -8.88
CA ARG A 33 -13.56 2.60 -8.54
C ARG A 33 -12.11 2.24 -8.22
N GLY A 34 -11.88 1.14 -7.49
CA GLY A 34 -10.55 0.61 -7.17
C GLY A 34 -9.73 0.29 -8.42
N LYS A 35 -10.34 -0.33 -9.43
CA LYS A 35 -9.72 -0.60 -10.74
C LYS A 35 -9.18 0.68 -11.39
N ARG A 36 -9.92 1.79 -11.29
CA ARG A 36 -9.45 3.08 -11.82
C ARG A 36 -8.18 3.56 -11.10
N ILE A 37 -8.16 3.49 -9.78
CA ILE A 37 -6.99 3.87 -8.97
C ILE A 37 -5.80 2.95 -9.26
N PHE A 38 -6.04 1.65 -9.38
CA PHE A 38 -5.01 0.66 -9.69
C PHE A 38 -4.26 0.97 -11.00
N TYR A 39 -5.00 1.31 -12.07
CA TYR A 39 -4.37 1.69 -13.33
C TYR A 39 -3.75 3.09 -13.28
N ALA A 40 -4.41 4.06 -12.65
CA ALA A 40 -3.89 5.43 -12.55
C ALA A 40 -2.61 5.51 -11.70
N GLY A 41 -2.54 4.73 -10.62
CA GLY A 41 -1.35 4.58 -9.77
C GLY A 41 -0.28 3.68 -10.38
N GLY A 42 -0.55 3.05 -11.52
CA GLY A 42 0.42 2.25 -12.25
C GLY A 42 0.90 1.02 -11.48
N CYS A 43 0.07 0.39 -10.63
CA CYS A 43 0.52 -0.66 -9.70
C CYS A 43 1.36 -1.78 -10.36
N THR A 44 1.01 -2.17 -11.60
CA THR A 44 1.74 -3.18 -12.36
C THR A 44 3.13 -2.76 -12.85
N SER A 45 3.50 -1.47 -12.80
CA SER A 45 4.83 -1.02 -13.20
C SER A 45 5.92 -1.52 -12.26
N CYS A 46 5.57 -1.67 -10.97
CA CYS A 46 6.48 -2.09 -9.93
C CYS A 46 6.16 -3.49 -9.40
N HIS A 47 4.87 -3.84 -9.27
CA HIS A 47 4.47 -5.08 -8.62
C HIS A 47 4.24 -6.25 -9.57
N ALA A 48 4.23 -6.05 -10.89
CA ALA A 48 4.14 -7.19 -11.82
C ALA A 48 5.37 -8.09 -11.71
N LYS A 49 5.17 -9.40 -11.94
CA LYS A 49 6.28 -10.35 -12.04
C LYS A 49 7.28 -9.87 -13.11
N PRO A 50 8.59 -9.79 -12.83
CA PRO A 50 9.57 -9.41 -13.84
C PRO A 50 9.47 -10.28 -15.10
N GLY A 51 9.46 -9.64 -16.28
CA GLY A 51 9.31 -10.31 -17.57
C GLY A 51 7.89 -10.77 -17.93
N SER A 52 6.89 -10.56 -17.06
CA SER A 52 5.50 -10.91 -17.38
C SER A 52 4.88 -9.99 -18.45
N GLN A 53 3.98 -10.56 -19.25
CA GLN A 53 3.27 -9.89 -20.32
C GLN A 53 1.76 -10.20 -20.26
N GLY A 54 0.95 -9.34 -20.90
CA GLY A 54 -0.50 -9.47 -20.87
C GLY A 54 -1.05 -9.58 -19.44
N ASP A 55 -2.01 -10.47 -19.24
CA ASP A 55 -2.68 -10.66 -17.96
C ASP A 55 -1.77 -11.24 -16.86
N ALA A 56 -0.64 -11.86 -17.22
CA ALA A 56 0.32 -12.33 -16.22
C ALA A 56 0.91 -11.19 -15.36
N ARG A 57 0.84 -9.94 -15.86
CA ARG A 57 1.21 -8.74 -15.09
C ARG A 57 0.30 -8.51 -13.88
N LEU A 58 -0.92 -9.06 -13.88
CA LEU A 58 -1.90 -8.95 -12.80
C LEU A 58 -1.68 -9.96 -11.67
N GLN A 59 -0.64 -10.80 -11.74
CA GLN A 59 -0.27 -11.68 -10.62
C GLN A 59 0.30 -10.92 -9.43
N LEU A 60 0.87 -9.72 -9.66
CA LEU A 60 1.29 -8.76 -8.63
C LEU A 60 2.26 -9.28 -7.55
N VAL A 61 3.09 -10.26 -7.92
CA VAL A 61 4.03 -10.93 -6.99
C VAL A 61 5.25 -10.08 -6.60
N GLY A 62 5.45 -8.91 -7.19
CA GLY A 62 6.60 -8.03 -6.94
C GLY A 62 7.92 -8.63 -7.45
N GLY A 63 9.02 -8.24 -6.80
CA GLY A 63 10.35 -8.80 -7.07
C GLY A 63 11.17 -8.08 -8.15
N LEU A 64 10.69 -6.96 -8.68
CA LEU A 64 11.47 -6.15 -9.64
C LEU A 64 12.59 -5.40 -8.93
N GLU A 65 13.85 -5.66 -9.30
CA GLU A 65 14.98 -4.89 -8.76
C GLU A 65 15.05 -3.49 -9.39
N LEU A 66 14.74 -2.47 -8.59
CA LEU A 66 14.87 -1.06 -8.94
C LEU A 66 16.20 -0.52 -8.41
N LYS A 67 17.18 -0.39 -9.29
CA LYS A 67 18.52 0.14 -8.95
C LYS A 67 18.47 1.66 -8.81
N THR A 68 18.82 2.17 -7.63
CA THR A 68 18.88 3.61 -7.32
C THR A 68 20.27 3.98 -6.79
N PRO A 69 20.63 5.27 -6.71
CA PRO A 69 21.87 5.72 -6.06
C PRO A 69 21.96 5.35 -4.57
N PHE A 70 20.85 5.02 -3.94
CA PHE A 70 20.77 4.67 -2.51
C PHE A 70 20.69 3.16 -2.26
N GLY A 71 20.77 2.34 -3.32
CA GLY A 71 20.68 0.88 -3.26
C GLY A 71 19.60 0.30 -4.17
N THR A 72 19.40 -1.02 -4.07
CA THR A 72 18.37 -1.75 -4.80
C THR A 72 17.09 -1.79 -3.97
N PHE A 73 16.00 -1.26 -4.52
CA PHE A 73 14.67 -1.44 -3.96
C PHE A 73 13.96 -2.59 -4.67
N VAL A 74 13.25 -3.42 -3.90
CA VAL A 74 12.48 -4.54 -4.44
C VAL A 74 11.02 -4.38 -3.98
N PRO A 75 10.08 -4.08 -4.89
CA PRO A 75 8.67 -3.97 -4.56
C PRO A 75 8.14 -5.28 -3.97
N PRO A 76 7.36 -5.23 -2.88
CA PRO A 76 6.83 -6.42 -2.23
C PRO A 76 5.74 -7.11 -3.07
N ASN A 77 5.40 -8.33 -2.68
CA ASN A 77 4.25 -9.06 -3.20
C ASN A 77 2.95 -8.43 -2.71
N ILE A 78 2.09 -7.97 -3.62
CA ILE A 78 0.74 -7.44 -3.32
C ILE A 78 -0.37 -8.26 -3.99
N SER A 79 -0.05 -9.50 -4.36
CA SER A 79 -1.04 -10.46 -4.87
C SER A 79 -2.13 -10.73 -3.85
N GLN A 80 -3.27 -11.26 -4.31
CA GLN A 80 -4.36 -11.70 -3.44
C GLN A 80 -4.10 -13.09 -2.83
N ASP A 81 -2.85 -13.57 -2.85
CA ASP A 81 -2.49 -14.79 -2.14
C ASP A 81 -2.64 -14.58 -0.62
N PRO A 82 -3.31 -15.48 0.11
CA PRO A 82 -3.60 -15.30 1.53
C PRO A 82 -2.38 -15.53 2.44
N LYS A 83 -1.31 -16.15 1.96
CA LYS A 83 -0.12 -16.49 2.75
C LYS A 83 1.07 -15.59 2.40
N ASP A 84 1.35 -15.47 1.10
CA ASP A 84 2.55 -14.81 0.60
C ASP A 84 2.25 -13.39 0.05
N GLY A 85 0.97 -13.03 -0.08
CA GLY A 85 0.48 -11.72 -0.53
C GLY A 85 -0.34 -10.99 0.53
N ILE A 86 -1.24 -10.11 0.08
CA ILE A 86 -2.12 -9.30 0.93
C ILE A 86 -3.54 -9.86 1.01
N GLY A 87 -3.78 -11.09 0.54
CA GLY A 87 -5.13 -11.66 0.46
C GLY A 87 -5.82 -11.89 1.81
N ALA A 88 -5.03 -11.96 2.89
CA ALA A 88 -5.53 -12.08 4.27
C ALA A 88 -5.48 -10.77 5.06
N TRP A 89 -5.05 -9.66 4.43
CA TRP A 89 -4.98 -8.37 5.09
C TRP A 89 -6.37 -7.81 5.34
N SER A 90 -6.55 -7.23 6.52
CA SER A 90 -7.72 -6.44 6.84
C SER A 90 -7.66 -5.06 6.16
N ALA A 91 -8.76 -4.32 6.14
CA ALA A 91 -8.75 -2.96 5.60
C ALA A 91 -7.84 -2.02 6.42
N GLU A 92 -7.62 -2.36 7.69
CA GLU A 92 -6.72 -1.65 8.59
C GLU A 92 -5.23 -1.88 8.28
N ASP A 93 -4.91 -3.00 7.60
CA ASP A 93 -3.53 -3.35 7.26
C ASP A 93 -3.05 -2.70 5.95
N LEU A 94 -3.98 -2.24 5.09
CA LEU A 94 -3.72 -1.57 3.81
C LEU A 94 -3.27 -0.11 3.97
#